data_AF-A0A0R0H4A5-F1
#
_entry.id   AF-A0A0R0H4A5-F1
#
_cell.length_a   1.000
_cell.length_b   1.000
_cell.length_c   1.000
_cell.angle_alpha   90.00
_cell.angle_beta   90.00
_cell.angle_gamma   90.00
#
_symmetry.space_group_name_H-M   'P 1'
#
loop_
_entity.id
_entity.type
_entity.pdbx_description
1 polymer ?
#
loop_
_entity_poly.entity_id
_entity_poly.type
_entity_poly.pdbx_seq_one_letter_code
_entity_poly.pdbx_strand_id
1 'polypeptide(L)'
;MATVISSFSFSTLTQSSSQRNLTTLSSNSPTFRFRVGFSCLNVGVRASNSASKMVVRCSSSVAEPPTVSETKLNFLKAYKRPIPSIYNTVLQELIVQQHLMRYKRSYRYDAVFALGFVTVYEQLMEGYPSDEDRDAIFQAYIQALKEDPEQYRVDAKKLEEWARSQNPNSLLEFSSREGEVEGILKDIAERAGGKGDFSYSRFFAIGLFRLLELANAMEPTILEKVTQFI
;
A
#
# COMPACT_ATOMS: atom_id res chain seq x y z
N MET A 1 -27.70 -34.79 20.03
CA MET A 1 -28.40 -34.03 21.09
C MET A 1 -27.40 -33.63 22.17
N ALA A 2 -26.78 -32.45 22.04
CA ALA A 2 -26.09 -31.72 23.12
C ALA A 2 -25.50 -30.43 22.51
N THR A 3 -26.19 -29.31 22.67
CA THR A 3 -25.78 -28.01 22.15
C THR A 3 -25.00 -27.26 23.23
N VAL A 4 -23.77 -26.82 22.94
CA VAL A 4 -22.99 -25.97 23.85
C VAL A 4 -23.08 -24.53 23.37
N ILE A 5 -23.75 -23.68 24.14
CA ILE A 5 -23.92 -22.25 23.86
C ILE A 5 -22.99 -21.48 24.81
N SER A 6 -21.96 -20.83 24.26
CA SER A 6 -21.10 -19.91 25.01
C SER A 6 -21.68 -18.50 25.02
N SER A 7 -22.25 -18.11 26.15
CA SER A 7 -22.73 -16.75 26.39
C SER A 7 -21.57 -15.79 26.72
N PHE A 8 -21.43 -14.69 25.98
CA PHE A 8 -20.55 -13.58 26.33
C PHE A 8 -21.36 -12.39 26.86
N SER A 9 -21.06 -11.96 28.09
CA SER A 9 -21.74 -10.84 28.75
C SER A 9 -21.15 -9.49 28.35
N PHE A 10 -22.00 -8.53 27.99
CA PHE A 10 -21.61 -7.14 27.80
C PHE A 10 -21.75 -6.35 29.11
N SER A 11 -20.67 -5.68 29.54
CA SER A 11 -20.72 -4.71 30.64
C SER A 11 -21.09 -3.33 30.11
N THR A 12 -22.21 -2.78 30.59
CA THR A 12 -22.68 -1.43 30.28
C THR A 12 -21.89 -0.38 31.08
N LEU A 13 -21.26 0.58 30.39
CA LEU A 13 -20.69 1.76 31.05
C LEU A 13 -21.76 2.86 31.15
N THR A 14 -21.94 3.40 32.36
CA THR A 14 -23.07 4.28 32.68
C THR A 14 -22.83 5.75 32.37
N GLN A 15 -23.94 6.44 32.15
CA GLN A 15 -24.07 7.86 31.82
C GLN A 15 -23.68 8.76 33.01
N SER A 16 -23.07 9.91 32.73
CA SER A 16 -22.94 11.03 33.68
C SER A 16 -23.39 12.32 33.01
N SER A 17 -24.21 13.11 33.70
CA SER A 17 -24.89 14.30 33.17
C SER A 17 -24.51 15.55 33.98
N SER A 18 -24.21 16.64 33.27
CA SER A 18 -24.09 17.96 33.88
C SER A 18 -24.67 19.04 32.96
N GLN A 19 -25.71 19.72 33.46
CA GLN A 19 -26.38 20.82 32.77
C GLN A 19 -25.65 22.15 33.03
N ARG A 20 -25.58 23.05 32.03
CA ARG A 20 -26.39 24.29 32.02
C ARG A 20 -26.12 25.24 30.82
N ASN A 21 -27.23 25.60 30.19
CA ASN A 21 -27.67 26.93 29.72
C ASN A 21 -26.83 27.74 28.70
N LEU A 22 -27.49 28.05 27.57
CA LEU A 22 -27.26 29.26 26.78
C LEU A 22 -27.76 30.49 27.54
N THR A 23 -27.05 31.62 27.41
CA THR A 23 -27.69 32.95 27.32
C THR A 23 -26.90 33.85 26.38
N THR A 24 -27.63 34.50 25.47
CA THR A 24 -27.20 35.67 24.70
C THR A 24 -27.25 36.92 25.58
N LEU A 25 -26.39 37.93 25.33
CA LEU A 25 -26.81 39.33 25.17
C LEU A 25 -25.63 40.27 24.85
N SER A 26 -26.01 41.47 24.39
CA SER A 26 -25.16 42.49 23.79
C SER A 26 -24.88 43.66 24.73
N SER A 27 -23.94 44.52 24.29
CA SER A 27 -24.09 45.98 24.28
C SER A 27 -23.27 46.85 25.25
N ASN A 28 -22.65 47.85 24.62
CA ASN A 28 -22.34 49.22 25.06
C ASN A 28 -21.11 49.61 25.91
N SER A 29 -20.45 50.61 25.31
CA SER A 29 -19.40 51.56 25.74
C SER A 29 -19.87 52.54 26.85
N PRO A 30 -19.07 53.49 27.41
CA PRO A 30 -18.45 54.57 26.61
C PRO A 30 -17.16 55.31 27.12
N THR A 31 -16.53 56.02 26.16
CA THR A 31 -15.87 57.36 26.26
C THR A 31 -14.70 57.67 27.23
N PHE A 32 -13.65 58.27 26.65
CA PHE A 32 -13.10 59.56 27.10
C PHE A 32 -12.82 60.48 25.88
N ARG A 33 -12.95 61.82 26.05
CA ARG A 33 -12.83 62.86 25.00
C ARG A 33 -11.44 63.53 25.04
N PHE A 34 -10.82 63.91 23.93
CA PHE A 34 -10.78 65.24 23.27
C PHE A 34 -9.59 65.24 22.26
N ARG A 35 -9.31 66.23 21.38
CA ARG A 35 -9.84 67.59 21.14
C ARG A 35 -10.01 67.84 19.61
N VAL A 36 -10.11 69.08 19.15
CA VAL A 36 -10.26 69.46 17.72
C VAL A 36 -9.17 70.47 17.30
N GLY A 37 -8.71 70.39 16.04
CA GLY A 37 -7.86 71.39 15.35
C GLY A 37 -8.07 71.30 13.83
N PHE A 38 -8.10 72.43 13.12
CA PHE A 38 -8.68 72.56 11.77
C PHE A 38 -7.72 72.29 10.58
N SER A 39 -8.32 71.77 9.50
CA SER A 39 -8.00 71.93 8.07
C SER A 39 -6.56 71.88 7.53
N CYS A 40 -6.29 70.87 6.71
CA CYS A 40 -5.51 71.02 5.46
C CYS A 40 -6.09 70.12 4.34
N LEU A 41 -5.77 70.46 3.08
CA LEU A 41 -6.54 70.10 1.88
C LEU A 41 -6.48 68.61 1.46
N ASN A 42 -7.52 68.18 0.72
CA ASN A 42 -7.61 66.90 0.03
C ASN A 42 -6.38 66.59 -0.84
N VAL A 43 -5.74 65.44 -0.59
CA VAL A 43 -5.11 64.61 -1.62
C VAL A 43 -5.48 63.16 -1.34
N GLY A 44 -6.37 62.59 -2.16
CA GLY A 44 -6.83 61.21 -2.00
C GLY A 44 -5.86 60.22 -2.65
N VAL A 45 -5.23 59.35 -1.85
CA VAL A 45 -4.50 58.17 -2.35
C VAL A 45 -5.20 56.91 -1.84
N ARG A 46 -5.95 56.25 -2.72
CA ARG A 46 -6.64 55.00 -2.41
C ARG A 46 -5.65 53.84 -2.48
N ALA A 47 -5.03 53.51 -1.35
CA ALA A 47 -4.16 52.34 -1.24
C ALA A 47 -4.97 51.04 -1.42
N SER A 48 -4.91 50.45 -2.62
CA SER A 48 -5.51 49.15 -2.91
C SER A 48 -4.62 48.03 -2.36
N ASN A 49 -4.91 47.57 -1.14
CA ASN A 49 -4.24 46.42 -0.54
C ASN A 49 -4.66 45.09 -1.21
N SER A 50 -4.26 44.92 -2.48
CA SER A 50 -4.30 43.63 -3.18
C SER A 50 -3.11 42.79 -2.70
N ALA A 51 -3.25 42.18 -1.52
CA ALA A 51 -2.29 41.23 -0.99
C ALA A 51 -2.33 39.93 -1.81
N SER A 52 -1.67 39.96 -2.97
CA SER A 52 -1.51 38.80 -3.84
C SER A 52 -0.75 37.71 -3.08
N LYS A 53 -1.45 36.64 -2.70
CA LYS A 53 -0.83 35.46 -2.09
C LYS A 53 -0.01 34.74 -3.15
N MET A 54 1.27 35.10 -3.27
CA MET A 54 2.21 34.48 -4.19
C MET A 54 2.46 33.02 -3.77
N VAL A 55 1.66 32.10 -4.31
CA VAL A 55 1.89 30.66 -4.17
C VAL A 55 3.04 30.28 -5.12
N VAL A 56 4.25 30.21 -4.58
CA VAL A 56 5.41 29.70 -5.31
C VAL A 56 5.20 28.20 -5.54
N ARG A 57 4.83 27.83 -6.76
CA ARG A 57 4.72 26.45 -7.20
C ARG A 57 6.01 26.06 -7.93
N CYS A 58 6.96 25.49 -7.20
CA CYS A 58 8.14 24.87 -7.80
C CYS A 58 7.70 23.69 -8.66
N SER A 59 7.85 23.80 -9.98
CA SER A 59 7.60 22.70 -10.92
C SER A 59 8.92 22.00 -11.25
N SER A 60 9.22 20.91 -10.55
CA SER A 60 10.21 19.93 -10.98
C SER A 60 9.74 19.28 -12.28
N SER A 61 10.55 19.33 -13.34
CA SER A 61 10.25 18.71 -14.64
C SER A 61 10.61 17.22 -14.70
N VAL A 62 10.94 16.62 -13.56
CA VAL A 62 11.02 15.17 -13.36
C VAL A 62 9.67 14.74 -12.82
N ALA A 63 9.05 13.72 -13.42
CA ALA A 63 7.79 13.18 -12.92
C ALA A 63 7.99 12.62 -11.50
N GLU A 64 7.59 13.38 -10.47
CA GLU A 64 7.75 12.94 -9.09
C GLU A 64 6.96 11.65 -8.85
N PRO A 65 7.46 10.75 -7.97
CA PRO A 65 6.69 9.59 -7.55
C PRO A 65 5.30 10.03 -7.07
N PRO A 66 4.23 9.32 -7.47
CA PRO A 66 2.90 9.65 -6.98
C PRO A 66 2.86 9.52 -5.46
N THR A 67 1.92 10.19 -4.83
CA THR A 67 1.66 10.06 -3.40
C THR A 67 0.83 8.81 -3.09
N VAL A 68 0.90 8.33 -1.84
CA VAL A 68 0.05 7.23 -1.34
C VAL A 68 -1.44 7.54 -1.56
N SER A 69 -1.85 8.80 -1.35
CA SER A 69 -3.24 9.24 -1.57
C SER A 69 -3.64 9.21 -3.04
N GLU A 70 -2.74 9.53 -3.97
CA GLU A 70 -3.00 9.39 -5.41
C GLU A 70 -3.13 7.93 -5.82
N THR A 71 -2.28 7.02 -5.30
CA THR A 71 -2.41 5.58 -5.56
C THR A 71 -3.74 5.03 -5.04
N LYS A 72 -4.14 5.37 -3.80
CA LYS A 72 -5.46 5.00 -3.27
C LYS A 72 -6.61 5.56 -4.11
N LEU A 73 -6.50 6.82 -4.54
CA LEU A 73 -7.50 7.44 -5.41
C LEU A 73 -7.57 6.77 -6.79
N ASN A 74 -6.44 6.32 -7.34
CA ASN A 74 -6.42 5.59 -8.61
C ASN A 74 -7.11 4.23 -8.48
N PHE A 75 -6.87 3.50 -7.38
CA PHE A 75 -7.59 2.26 -7.08
C PHE A 75 -9.11 2.47 -7.01
N LEU A 76 -9.57 3.48 -6.26
CA LEU A 76 -11.02 3.80 -6.15
C LEU A 76 -11.63 4.35 -7.45
N LYS A 77 -10.83 4.89 -8.38
CA LYS A 77 -11.27 5.28 -9.72
C LYS A 77 -11.41 4.08 -10.65
N ALA A 78 -10.50 3.11 -10.55
CA ALA A 78 -10.50 1.88 -11.33
C ALA A 78 -11.61 0.91 -10.86
N TYR A 79 -11.70 0.66 -9.55
CA TYR A 79 -12.74 -0.17 -8.94
C TYR A 79 -13.79 0.67 -8.21
N LYS A 80 -14.96 0.84 -8.85
CA LYS A 80 -16.06 1.71 -8.36
C LYS A 80 -17.15 0.99 -7.56
N ARG A 81 -17.12 -0.34 -7.50
CA ARG A 81 -18.09 -1.14 -6.74
C ARG A 81 -17.74 -1.09 -5.24
N PRO A 82 -18.72 -1.20 -4.32
CA PRO A 82 -18.41 -1.29 -2.89
C PRO A 82 -17.68 -2.60 -2.57
N ILE A 83 -16.61 -2.52 -1.78
CA ILE A 83 -15.88 -3.67 -1.25
C ILE A 83 -16.31 -3.88 0.21
N PRO A 84 -16.66 -5.10 0.66
CA PRO A 84 -16.96 -5.36 2.07
C PRO A 84 -15.80 -4.96 2.99
N SER A 85 -16.13 -4.38 4.15
CA SER A 85 -15.16 -3.72 5.05
C SER A 85 -14.03 -4.63 5.53
N ILE A 86 -14.30 -5.92 5.70
CA ILE A 86 -13.32 -6.95 6.08
C ILE A 86 -12.16 -7.04 5.08
N TYR A 87 -12.44 -7.02 3.77
CA TYR A 87 -11.43 -7.02 2.71
C TYR A 87 -10.86 -5.62 2.45
N ASN A 88 -11.72 -4.60 2.40
CA ASN A 88 -11.31 -3.24 2.04
C ASN A 88 -10.25 -2.68 2.99
N THR A 89 -10.36 -2.93 4.30
CA THR A 89 -9.39 -2.44 5.29
C THR A 89 -7.99 -2.98 4.97
N VAL A 90 -7.85 -4.29 4.78
CA VAL A 90 -6.57 -4.93 4.51
C VAL A 90 -6.04 -4.56 3.12
N LEU A 91 -6.88 -4.53 2.09
CA LEU A 91 -6.49 -4.07 0.74
C LEU A 91 -5.93 -2.65 0.76
N GLN A 92 -6.58 -1.74 1.51
CA GLN A 92 -6.12 -0.35 1.63
C GLN A 92 -4.81 -0.20 2.41
N GLU A 93 -4.46 -1.13 3.30
CA GLU A 93 -3.15 -1.20 3.95
C GLU A 93 -2.10 -1.81 3.02
N LEU A 94 -2.45 -2.87 2.30
CA LEU A 94 -1.60 -3.56 1.32
C LEU A 94 -1.15 -2.59 0.22
N ILE A 95 -2.07 -1.76 -0.32
CA ILE A 95 -1.76 -0.68 -1.26
C ILE A 95 -0.69 0.28 -0.69
N VAL A 96 -0.76 0.66 0.59
CA VAL A 96 0.24 1.56 1.19
C VAL A 96 1.60 0.87 1.27
N GLN A 97 1.63 -0.37 1.77
CA GLN A 97 2.87 -1.12 1.94
C GLN A 97 3.55 -1.35 0.58
N GLN A 98 2.80 -1.72 -0.45
CA GLN A 98 3.33 -1.93 -1.79
C GLN A 98 3.67 -0.62 -2.50
N HIS A 99 2.93 0.47 -2.29
CA HIS A 99 3.32 1.80 -2.78
C HIS A 99 4.70 2.21 -2.22
N LEU A 100 4.88 2.11 -0.90
CA LEU A 100 6.15 2.43 -0.24
C LEU A 100 7.29 1.49 -0.67
N MET A 101 6.99 0.27 -1.12
CA MET A 101 7.95 -0.61 -1.78
C MET A 101 8.27 -0.14 -3.21
N ARG A 102 7.22 0.09 -4.02
CA ARG A 102 7.28 0.32 -5.47
C ARG A 102 8.04 1.59 -5.88
N TYR A 103 7.98 2.60 -5.01
CA TYR A 103 8.60 3.91 -5.24
C TYR A 103 9.89 4.12 -4.43
N LYS A 104 10.46 3.05 -3.83
CA LYS A 104 11.86 3.06 -3.37
C LYS A 104 12.80 3.20 -4.56
N ARG A 105 13.90 3.94 -4.37
CA ARG A 105 14.98 4.10 -5.36
C ARG A 105 15.60 2.77 -5.80
N SER A 106 15.65 1.79 -4.90
CA SER A 106 16.20 0.45 -5.10
C SER A 106 15.17 -0.57 -5.62
N TYR A 107 13.93 -0.15 -5.92
CA TYR A 107 12.91 -1.07 -6.40
C TYR A 107 13.22 -1.57 -7.80
N ARG A 108 13.23 -2.90 -7.96
CA ARG A 108 13.19 -3.61 -9.23
C ARG A 108 12.10 -4.67 -9.12
N TYR A 109 11.38 -4.92 -10.21
CA TYR A 109 10.39 -5.99 -10.26
C TYR A 109 11.08 -7.36 -10.25
N ASP A 110 10.53 -8.30 -9.49
CA ASP A 110 11.02 -9.67 -9.35
C ASP A 110 9.85 -10.65 -9.53
N ALA A 111 10.01 -11.70 -10.35
CA ALA A 111 8.97 -12.73 -10.50
C ALA A 111 8.65 -13.45 -9.16
N VAL A 112 9.65 -13.62 -8.30
CA VAL A 112 9.48 -14.18 -6.93
C VAL A 112 8.65 -13.23 -6.06
N PHE A 113 8.81 -11.91 -6.20
CA PHE A 113 7.93 -10.94 -5.54
C PHE A 113 6.49 -11.07 -6.05
N ALA A 114 6.30 -11.19 -7.37
CA ALA A 114 4.98 -11.34 -7.98
C ALA A 114 4.28 -12.61 -7.51
N LEU A 115 4.96 -13.76 -7.48
CA LEU A 115 4.46 -15.01 -6.92
C LEU A 115 3.97 -14.83 -5.47
N GLY A 116 4.80 -14.23 -4.61
CA GLY A 116 4.44 -14.02 -3.21
C GLY A 116 3.30 -13.02 -3.03
N PHE A 117 3.22 -11.98 -3.85
CA PHE A 117 2.09 -11.05 -3.85
C PHE A 117 0.79 -11.74 -4.28
N VAL A 118 0.80 -12.48 -5.40
CA VAL A 118 -0.37 -13.22 -5.89
C VAL A 118 -0.85 -14.24 -4.85
N THR A 119 0.07 -14.98 -4.22
CA THR A 119 -0.25 -15.93 -3.15
C THR A 119 -0.96 -15.24 -1.97
N VAL A 120 -0.43 -14.12 -1.48
CA VAL A 120 -1.07 -13.35 -0.39
C VAL A 120 -2.42 -12.79 -0.81
N TYR A 121 -2.54 -12.31 -2.05
CA TYR A 121 -3.77 -11.76 -2.57
C TYR A 121 -4.89 -12.80 -2.66
N GLU A 122 -4.59 -14.00 -3.16
CA GLU A 122 -5.56 -15.10 -3.28
C GLU A 122 -6.04 -15.58 -1.91
N GLN A 123 -5.13 -15.74 -0.94
CA GLN A 123 -5.47 -16.06 0.45
C GLN A 123 -6.29 -14.93 1.12
N LEU A 124 -5.93 -13.67 0.90
CA LEU A 124 -6.65 -12.53 1.44
C LEU A 124 -8.08 -12.42 0.89
N MET A 125 -8.28 -12.79 -0.36
CA MET A 125 -9.56 -12.73 -1.07
C MET A 125 -10.29 -14.09 -1.08
N GLU A 126 -9.87 -15.03 -0.24
CA GLU A 126 -10.58 -16.28 -0.04
C GLU A 126 -11.99 -16.01 0.52
N GLY A 127 -12.98 -16.75 0.01
CA GLY A 127 -14.39 -16.56 0.36
C GLY A 127 -15.03 -15.25 -0.13
N TYR A 128 -14.35 -14.44 -0.96
CA TYR A 128 -14.96 -13.24 -1.52
C TYR A 128 -16.20 -13.61 -2.38
N PRO A 129 -17.36 -12.93 -2.27
CA PRO A 129 -18.62 -13.42 -2.85
C PRO A 129 -18.73 -13.54 -4.38
N SER A 130 -17.77 -12.98 -5.12
CA SER A 130 -17.75 -12.94 -6.59
C SER A 130 -16.31 -13.06 -7.09
N ASP A 131 -16.03 -14.11 -7.87
CA ASP A 131 -14.72 -14.30 -8.49
C ASP A 131 -14.40 -13.18 -9.50
N GLU A 132 -15.40 -12.73 -10.26
CA GLU A 132 -15.27 -11.59 -11.19
C GLU A 132 -14.90 -10.28 -10.48
N ASP A 133 -15.44 -10.07 -9.28
CA ASP A 133 -15.10 -8.91 -8.44
C ASP A 133 -13.68 -9.05 -7.89
N ARG A 134 -13.27 -10.25 -7.46
CA ARG A 134 -11.89 -10.52 -7.01
C ARG A 134 -10.90 -10.20 -8.12
N ASP A 135 -11.08 -10.73 -9.32
CA ASP A 135 -10.13 -10.47 -10.42
C ASP A 135 -10.15 -9.00 -10.89
N ALA A 136 -11.31 -8.34 -10.88
CA ALA A 136 -11.40 -6.90 -11.14
C ALA A 136 -10.72 -6.04 -10.04
N ILE A 137 -10.78 -6.46 -8.77
CA ILE A 137 -10.05 -5.81 -7.67
C ILE A 137 -8.54 -6.01 -7.85
N PHE A 138 -8.08 -7.20 -8.22
CA PHE A 138 -6.67 -7.49 -8.50
C PHE A 138 -6.12 -6.59 -9.61
N GLN A 139 -6.82 -6.52 -10.75
CA GLN A 139 -6.44 -5.67 -11.87
C GLN A 139 -6.40 -4.18 -11.46
N ALA A 140 -7.46 -3.69 -10.80
CA ALA A 140 -7.50 -2.30 -10.32
C ALA A 140 -6.39 -1.96 -9.31
N TYR A 141 -6.04 -2.93 -8.44
CA TYR A 141 -4.98 -2.79 -7.44
C TYR A 141 -3.60 -2.61 -8.11
N ILE A 142 -3.24 -3.51 -9.03
CA ILE A 142 -1.92 -3.48 -9.69
C ILE A 142 -1.81 -2.28 -10.63
N GLN A 143 -2.87 -1.97 -11.38
CA GLN A 143 -2.91 -0.77 -12.24
C GLN A 143 -2.81 0.54 -11.45
N ALA A 144 -3.35 0.61 -10.23
CA ALA A 144 -3.24 1.81 -9.38
C ALA A 144 -1.78 2.11 -8.97
N LEU A 145 -0.94 1.08 -8.90
CA LEU A 145 0.51 1.18 -8.66
C LEU A 145 1.32 1.49 -9.92
N LYS A 146 0.67 1.54 -11.10
CA LYS A 146 1.27 1.67 -12.44
C LYS A 146 2.10 0.44 -12.86
N GLU A 147 1.56 -0.75 -12.61
CA GLU A 147 2.14 -2.03 -13.02
C GLU A 147 1.14 -2.87 -13.83
N ASP A 148 1.60 -3.98 -14.40
CA ASP A 148 0.79 -4.88 -15.23
C ASP A 148 0.25 -6.07 -14.41
N PRO A 149 -1.07 -6.21 -14.21
CA PRO A 149 -1.64 -7.37 -13.52
C PRO A 149 -1.41 -8.69 -14.25
N GLU A 150 -1.37 -8.69 -15.58
CA GLU A 150 -1.23 -9.92 -16.35
C GLU A 150 0.19 -10.47 -16.23
N GLN A 151 1.22 -9.61 -16.26
CA GLN A 151 2.60 -9.98 -15.93
C GLN A 151 2.70 -10.67 -14.56
N TYR A 152 2.08 -10.12 -13.52
CA TYR A 152 2.09 -10.73 -12.18
C TYR A 152 1.47 -12.14 -12.17
N ARG A 153 0.33 -12.33 -12.86
CA ARG A 153 -0.35 -13.64 -12.95
C ARG A 153 0.47 -14.65 -13.75
N VAL A 154 1.03 -14.26 -14.88
CA VAL A 154 1.83 -15.12 -15.76
C VAL A 154 3.13 -15.55 -15.09
N ASP A 155 3.87 -14.61 -14.49
CA ASP A 155 5.13 -14.90 -13.81
C ASP A 155 4.91 -15.77 -12.57
N ALA A 156 3.89 -15.47 -11.75
CA ALA A 156 3.53 -16.31 -10.60
C ALA A 156 3.21 -17.75 -11.02
N LYS A 157 2.33 -17.92 -12.02
CA LYS A 157 1.95 -19.24 -12.54
C LYS A 157 3.14 -20.02 -13.11
N LYS A 158 4.01 -19.36 -13.88
CA LYS A 158 5.24 -19.95 -14.45
C LYS A 158 6.17 -20.47 -13.35
N LEU A 159 6.37 -19.69 -12.28
CA LEU A 159 7.18 -20.10 -11.13
C LEU A 159 6.52 -21.25 -10.35
N GLU A 160 5.19 -21.24 -10.18
CA GLU A 160 4.47 -22.36 -9.54
C GLU A 160 4.60 -23.67 -10.33
N GLU A 161 4.39 -23.63 -11.66
CA GLU A 161 4.48 -24.79 -12.53
C GLU A 161 5.90 -25.36 -12.54
N TRP A 162 6.91 -24.49 -12.60
CA TRP A 162 8.32 -24.90 -12.47
C TRP A 162 8.58 -25.54 -11.10
N ALA A 163 8.15 -24.92 -10.00
CA ALA A 163 8.38 -25.44 -8.64
C ALA A 163 7.72 -26.80 -8.39
N ARG A 164 6.48 -27.00 -8.88
CA ARG A 164 5.78 -28.30 -8.82
C ARG A 164 6.48 -29.42 -9.60
N SER A 165 7.34 -29.07 -10.57
CA SER A 165 8.18 -30.04 -11.29
C SER A 165 9.56 -30.28 -10.65
N GLN A 166 9.89 -29.55 -9.57
CA GLN A 166 11.14 -29.72 -8.83
C GLN A 166 11.01 -30.71 -7.67
N ASN A 167 12.16 -31.20 -7.24
CA ASN A 167 12.37 -31.83 -5.94
C ASN A 167 13.39 -30.99 -5.13
N PRO A 168 13.57 -31.26 -3.82
CA PRO A 168 14.50 -30.49 -2.98
C PRO A 168 15.92 -30.29 -3.53
N ASN A 169 16.48 -31.28 -4.24
CA ASN A 169 17.83 -31.18 -4.80
C ASN A 169 17.82 -30.38 -6.11
N SER A 170 16.89 -30.69 -7.02
CA SER A 170 16.81 -29.99 -8.32
C SER A 170 16.40 -28.52 -8.19
N LEU A 171 15.72 -28.17 -7.09
CA LEU A 171 15.42 -26.78 -6.69
C LEU A 171 16.70 -26.03 -6.28
N LEU A 172 17.59 -26.64 -5.48
CA LEU A 172 18.85 -26.03 -5.04
C LEU A 172 19.89 -25.95 -6.17
N GLU A 173 19.82 -26.86 -7.15
CA GLU A 173 20.71 -26.91 -8.32
C GLU A 173 20.29 -25.96 -9.47
N PHE A 174 19.35 -25.03 -9.23
CA PHE A 174 18.88 -24.05 -10.24
C PHE A 174 20.02 -23.24 -10.88
N SER A 175 21.09 -22.96 -10.12
CA SER A 175 22.27 -22.22 -10.58
C SER A 175 23.09 -22.98 -11.63
N SER A 176 23.03 -24.31 -11.62
CA SER A 176 23.75 -25.21 -12.53
C SER A 176 22.95 -25.64 -13.77
N ARG A 177 21.73 -25.12 -13.94
CA ARG A 177 20.78 -25.55 -14.98
C ARG A 177 20.33 -24.40 -15.88
N GLU A 178 19.99 -24.72 -17.12
CA GLU A 178 19.54 -23.75 -18.12
C GLU A 178 18.03 -23.87 -18.34
N GLY A 179 17.34 -22.74 -18.21
CA GLY A 179 15.90 -22.62 -18.38
C GLY A 179 15.45 -21.19 -18.08
N GLU A 180 14.20 -20.87 -18.40
CA GLU A 180 13.67 -19.50 -18.23
C GLU A 180 13.58 -19.12 -16.74
N VAL A 181 13.02 -20.00 -15.92
CA VAL A 181 12.86 -19.76 -14.47
C VAL A 181 14.21 -19.85 -13.76
N GLU A 182 15.07 -20.80 -14.15
CA GLU A 182 16.45 -20.89 -13.68
C GLU A 182 17.22 -19.59 -13.96
N GLY A 183 17.07 -19.00 -15.15
CA GLY A 183 17.66 -17.70 -15.50
C GLY A 183 17.15 -16.55 -14.64
N ILE A 184 15.84 -16.49 -14.37
CA ILE A 184 15.23 -15.51 -13.48
C ILE A 184 15.78 -15.65 -12.05
N LEU A 185 15.89 -16.87 -11.54
CA LEU A 185 16.43 -17.14 -10.21
C LEU A 185 17.92 -16.83 -10.11
N LYS A 186 18.71 -17.07 -11.18
CA LYS A 186 20.13 -16.68 -11.24
C LYS A 186 20.31 -15.15 -11.17
N ASP A 187 19.53 -14.36 -11.93
CA ASP A 187 19.57 -12.87 -11.87
C ASP A 187 19.16 -12.34 -10.49
N ILE A 188 18.20 -12.98 -9.82
CA ILE A 188 17.79 -12.63 -8.45
C ILE A 188 18.93 -12.95 -7.46
N ALA A 189 19.53 -14.14 -7.54
CA ALA A 189 20.62 -14.57 -6.65
C ALA A 189 21.87 -13.68 -6.82
N GLU A 190 22.26 -13.36 -8.05
CA GLU A 190 23.39 -12.44 -8.33
C GLU A 190 23.15 -11.05 -7.73
N ARG A 191 21.91 -10.54 -7.80
CA ARG A 191 21.54 -9.25 -7.21
C ARG A 191 21.50 -9.26 -5.69
N ALA A 192 21.03 -10.35 -5.08
CA ALA A 192 20.92 -10.48 -3.64
C ALA A 192 22.29 -10.67 -2.97
N GLY A 193 23.12 -11.59 -3.48
CA GLY A 193 24.49 -11.82 -3.01
C GLY A 193 25.51 -10.74 -3.42
N GLY A 194 25.12 -9.80 -4.27
CA GLY A 194 25.96 -8.68 -4.71
C GLY A 194 26.09 -7.56 -3.68
N LYS A 195 27.03 -6.63 -3.89
CA LYS A 195 27.17 -5.39 -3.08
C LYS A 195 26.14 -4.29 -3.47
N GLY A 196 25.02 -4.68 -4.07
CA GLY A 196 24.00 -3.76 -4.59
C GLY A 196 22.83 -3.56 -3.64
N ASP A 197 21.97 -2.59 -3.96
CA ASP A 197 20.75 -2.31 -3.19
C ASP A 197 19.63 -3.32 -3.54
N PHE A 198 19.71 -4.56 -3.03
CA PHE A 198 18.62 -5.53 -3.16
C PHE A 198 17.43 -5.16 -2.25
N SER A 199 16.24 -4.99 -2.84
CA SER A 199 15.03 -4.57 -2.11
C SER A 199 14.24 -5.75 -1.53
N TYR A 200 14.78 -6.36 -0.47
CA TYR A 200 14.06 -7.40 0.27
C TYR A 200 12.67 -6.91 0.74
N SER A 201 11.69 -7.82 0.70
CA SER A 201 10.31 -7.55 1.12
C SER A 201 9.62 -8.81 1.64
N ARG A 202 8.54 -8.63 2.39
CA ARG A 202 7.70 -9.74 2.86
C ARG A 202 7.13 -10.56 1.70
N PHE A 203 6.72 -9.93 0.59
CA PHE A 203 6.22 -10.65 -0.58
C PHE A 203 7.31 -11.48 -1.25
N PHE A 204 8.53 -10.96 -1.38
CA PHE A 204 9.66 -11.75 -1.88
C PHE A 204 9.90 -13.01 -1.03
N ALA A 205 9.91 -12.87 0.30
CA ALA A 205 10.05 -14.00 1.20
C ALA A 205 8.91 -15.03 1.06
N ILE A 206 7.66 -14.57 0.97
CA ILE A 206 6.50 -15.46 0.79
C ILE A 206 6.58 -16.18 -0.57
N GLY A 207 7.03 -15.52 -1.64
CA GLY A 207 7.27 -16.16 -2.93
C GLY A 207 8.35 -17.23 -2.86
N LEU A 208 9.44 -16.98 -2.15
CA LEU A 208 10.49 -17.98 -1.92
C LEU A 208 9.99 -19.17 -1.10
N PHE A 209 9.23 -18.93 -0.03
CA PHE A 209 8.57 -19.99 0.73
C PHE A 209 7.56 -20.77 -0.11
N ARG A 210 6.84 -20.12 -1.03
CA ARG A 210 5.90 -20.77 -1.96
C ARG A 210 6.62 -21.69 -2.95
N LEU A 211 7.80 -21.30 -3.46
CA LEU A 211 8.64 -22.18 -4.28
C LEU A 211 9.08 -23.42 -3.48
N LEU A 212 9.50 -23.24 -2.23
CA LEU A 212 9.91 -24.34 -1.34
C LEU A 212 8.75 -25.28 -0.98
N GLU A 213 7.58 -24.72 -0.69
CA GLU A 213 6.34 -25.47 -0.42
C GLU A 213 5.97 -26.36 -1.61
N LEU A 214 5.91 -25.79 -2.82
CA LEU A 214 5.52 -26.50 -4.04
C LEU A 214 6.52 -27.58 -4.48
N ALA A 215 7.81 -27.42 -4.16
CA ALA A 215 8.84 -28.42 -4.38
C ALA A 215 8.97 -29.46 -3.24
N ASN A 216 8.06 -29.42 -2.24
CA ASN A 216 8.09 -30.24 -1.02
C ASN A 216 9.45 -30.17 -0.29
N ALA A 217 10.00 -28.96 -0.20
CA ALA A 217 11.37 -28.64 0.20
C ALA A 217 11.42 -27.78 1.49
N MET A 218 10.48 -28.03 2.40
CA MET A 218 10.26 -27.25 3.63
C MET A 218 11.15 -27.64 4.82
N GLU A 219 12.06 -28.61 4.66
CA GLU A 219 13.01 -29.01 5.71
C GLU A 219 13.93 -27.84 6.09
N PRO A 220 14.23 -27.62 7.40
CA PRO A 220 15.01 -26.46 7.84
C PRO A 220 16.42 -26.41 7.24
N THR A 221 17.02 -27.58 6.98
CA THR A 221 18.34 -27.71 6.34
C THR A 221 18.37 -27.29 4.86
N ILE A 222 17.21 -27.26 4.19
CA ILE A 222 17.08 -26.72 2.84
C ILE A 222 17.03 -25.20 2.90
N LEU A 223 16.25 -24.64 3.83
CA LEU A 223 16.14 -23.19 4.02
C LEU A 223 17.52 -22.55 4.31
N GLU A 224 18.34 -23.19 5.16
CA GLU A 224 19.73 -22.76 5.40
C GLU A 224 20.57 -22.70 4.11
N LYS A 225 20.44 -23.69 3.23
CA LYS A 225 21.13 -23.68 1.92
C LYS A 225 20.59 -22.60 0.99
N VAL A 226 19.28 -22.37 0.98
CA VAL A 226 18.68 -21.26 0.20
C VAL A 226 19.22 -19.92 0.66
N THR A 227 19.41 -19.70 1.97
CA THR A 227 20.02 -18.47 2.50
C THR A 227 21.52 -18.29 2.20
N GLN A 228 22.17 -19.25 1.53
CA GLN A 228 23.54 -19.07 1.01
C GLN A 228 23.56 -18.53 -0.42
N PHE A 229 22.42 -18.53 -1.13
CA PHE A 229 22.27 -18.00 -2.48
C PHE A 229 21.65 -16.59 -2.54
N ILE A 230 21.27 -16.02 -1.39
CA ILE A 230 20.50 -14.77 -1.26
C ILE A 230 21.19 -13.88 -0.22
#